data_AF-D2NUI4-F1
#
_entry.id   AF-D2NUI4-F1
#
_cell.length_a   1.000
_cell.length_b   1.000
_cell.length_c   1.000
_cell.angle_alpha   90.00
_cell.angle_beta   90.00
_cell.angle_gamma   90.00
#
_symmetry.space_group_name_H-M   'P 1'
#
loop_
_entity.id
_entity.type
_entity.pdbx_description
1 polymer ?
#
loop_
_entity_poly.entity_id
_entity_poly.type
_entity_poly.pdbx_seq_one_letter_code
_entity_poly.pdbx_strand_id
1 'polypeptide(L)'
;MYSTLQNILKGHKVEIPSYDYRTNSLDFENVLVIYPADVVLFEGILVFYFPKIRELFHMKLFVDTDSDTRLARRVPRDINERGRDLDAVLTQYMTFVKPAFEEFCSPTKKFADVIIPRGADNTVAIDLIVQHIRDFLNNRSRHGSTGNMALYMNLDLNATGAGFAGPDGSNLGTYNAIRRFSTICKELNMQGNYFFETNKNLPYH
;
A
#
# COMPACT_ATOMS: atom_id res chain seq x y z
N MET A 1 8.64 4.21 -13.76
CA MET A 1 7.66 4.68 -12.75
C MET A 1 6.38 5.19 -13.38
N TYR A 2 6.37 6.30 -14.14
CA TYR A 2 5.13 6.80 -14.78
C TYR A 2 4.48 5.75 -15.69
N SER A 3 5.25 5.14 -16.59
CA SER A 3 4.79 4.03 -17.45
C SER A 3 4.25 2.84 -16.64
N THR A 4 4.91 2.50 -15.54
CA THR A 4 4.48 1.44 -14.62
C THR A 4 3.12 1.75 -14.02
N LEU A 5 2.91 2.97 -13.50
CA LEU A 5 1.62 3.40 -12.96
C LEU A 5 0.53 3.41 -14.04
N GLN A 6 0.84 3.87 -15.25
CA GLN A 6 -0.11 3.81 -16.37
C GLN A 6 -0.50 2.37 -16.73
N ASN A 7 0.44 1.43 -16.71
CA ASN A 7 0.16 0.01 -16.95
C ASN A 7 -0.71 -0.59 -15.84
N ILE A 8 -0.44 -0.25 -14.57
CA ILE A 8 -1.28 -0.66 -13.44
C ILE A 8 -2.72 -0.13 -13.61
N LEU A 9 -2.87 1.15 -13.97
CA LEU A 9 -4.19 1.76 -14.19
C LEU A 9 -4.96 1.12 -15.37
N LYS A 10 -4.23 0.60 -16.37
CA LYS A 10 -4.82 -0.16 -17.50
C LYS A 10 -5.14 -1.61 -17.15
N GLY A 11 -4.86 -2.06 -15.92
CA GLY A 11 -5.04 -3.45 -15.52
C GLY A 11 -4.04 -4.40 -16.18
N HIS A 12 -2.84 -3.93 -16.51
CA HIS A 12 -1.77 -4.79 -17.00
C HIS A 12 -0.93 -5.32 -15.82
N LYS A 13 -0.48 -6.56 -15.95
CA LYS A 13 0.58 -7.12 -15.08
C LYS A 13 1.83 -6.26 -15.23
N VAL A 14 2.45 -5.89 -14.11
CA VAL A 14 3.75 -5.20 -14.10
C VAL A 14 4.76 -5.94 -13.24
N GLU A 15 6.02 -5.82 -13.64
CA GLU A 15 7.17 -6.43 -12.99
C GLU A 15 8.15 -5.34 -12.59
N ILE A 16 8.59 -5.37 -11.34
CA ILE A 16 9.37 -4.29 -10.73
C ILE A 16 10.57 -4.89 -10.02
N PRO A 17 11.80 -4.53 -10.40
CA PRO A 17 12.99 -5.01 -9.70
C PRO A 17 12.98 -4.51 -8.26
N SER A 18 13.39 -5.37 -7.33
CA SER A 18 13.56 -4.99 -5.94
C SER A 18 14.77 -4.08 -5.77
N TYR A 19 14.81 -3.27 -4.71
CA TYR A 19 15.96 -2.43 -4.39
C TYR A 19 16.72 -3.00 -3.19
N ASP A 20 18.02 -3.21 -3.35
CA ASP A 20 18.89 -3.64 -2.25
C ASP A 20 19.56 -2.42 -1.60
N TYR A 21 19.23 -2.18 -0.34
CA TYR A 21 19.75 -1.07 0.47
C TYR A 21 21.19 -1.26 0.97
N ARG A 22 21.71 -2.49 0.90
CA ARG A 22 23.09 -2.82 1.29
C ARG A 22 24.05 -2.49 0.16
N THR A 23 23.72 -2.94 -1.06
CA THR A 23 24.52 -2.68 -2.27
C THR A 23 24.15 -1.34 -2.95
N ASN A 24 23.02 -0.75 -2.58
CA ASN A 24 22.45 0.47 -3.16
C ASN A 24 22.11 0.34 -4.66
N SER A 25 21.73 -0.87 -5.12
CA SER A 25 21.41 -1.15 -6.53
C SER A 25 20.05 -1.83 -6.70
N LEU A 26 19.59 -1.86 -7.95
CA LEU A 26 18.45 -2.68 -8.34
C LEU A 26 18.86 -4.14 -8.44
N ASP A 27 18.02 -4.99 -7.88
CA ASP A 27 18.09 -6.43 -7.99
C ASP A 27 17.08 -6.89 -9.05
N PHE A 28 17.61 -7.33 -10.20
CA PHE A 28 16.81 -7.79 -11.33
C PHE A 28 16.44 -9.28 -11.25
N GLU A 29 17.03 -10.01 -10.31
CA GLU A 29 16.68 -11.42 -10.05
C GLU A 29 15.47 -11.49 -9.14
N ASN A 30 15.40 -10.60 -8.14
CA ASN A 30 14.27 -10.50 -7.22
C ASN A 30 13.24 -9.46 -7.70
N VAL A 31 12.25 -9.92 -8.47
CA VAL A 31 11.20 -9.07 -9.05
C VAL A 31 9.89 -9.14 -8.27
N LEU A 32 9.34 -7.99 -7.91
CA LEU A 32 7.98 -7.86 -7.43
C LEU A 32 7.01 -7.85 -8.62
N VAL A 33 6.15 -8.87 -8.66
CA VAL A 33 5.07 -8.97 -9.65
C VAL A 33 3.79 -8.36 -9.09
N ILE A 34 3.24 -7.35 -9.77
CA ILE A 34 1.97 -6.74 -9.42
C ILE A 34 0.93 -7.12 -10.47
N TYR A 35 -0.06 -7.87 -10.02
CA TYR A 35 -1.25 -8.21 -10.80
C TYR A 35 -2.29 -7.08 -10.71
N PRO A 36 -3.23 -7.01 -11.67
CA PRO A 36 -4.33 -6.06 -11.63
C PRO A 36 -5.09 -6.13 -10.31
N ALA A 37 -5.39 -4.96 -9.74
CA ALA A 37 -5.99 -4.82 -8.43
C ALA A 37 -7.04 -3.71 -8.44
N ASP A 38 -8.09 -3.85 -7.63
CA ASP A 38 -9.12 -2.82 -7.51
C ASP A 38 -8.64 -1.58 -6.76
N VAL A 39 -7.71 -1.76 -5.82
CA VAL A 39 -7.08 -0.70 -5.03
C VAL A 39 -5.58 -0.89 -5.01
N VAL A 40 -4.85 0.18 -5.32
CA VAL A 40 -3.38 0.21 -5.31
C VAL A 40 -2.91 1.29 -4.37
N LEU A 41 -2.15 0.90 -3.34
CA LEU A 41 -1.49 1.81 -2.43
C LEU A 41 -0.09 2.12 -2.95
N PHE A 42 0.15 3.35 -3.37
CA PHE A 42 1.44 3.81 -3.86
C PHE A 42 2.12 4.71 -2.83
N GLU A 43 3.26 4.28 -2.31
CA GLU A 43 3.99 5.00 -1.25
C GLU A 43 5.39 5.45 -1.68
N GLY A 44 5.86 6.52 -1.05
CA GLY A 44 7.21 7.03 -1.22
C GLY A 44 7.34 8.49 -0.79
N ILE A 45 8.56 8.94 -0.55
CA ILE A 45 8.84 10.30 -0.04
C ILE A 45 8.56 11.42 -1.05
N LEU A 46 8.49 11.12 -2.35
CA LEU A 46 8.34 12.12 -3.43
C LEU A 46 7.20 11.80 -4.39
N VAL A 47 6.23 10.98 -3.99
CA VAL A 47 5.13 10.54 -4.87
C VAL A 47 4.28 11.72 -5.40
N PHE A 48 4.19 12.82 -4.64
CA PHE A 48 3.44 14.01 -5.02
C PHE A 48 4.29 15.10 -5.71
N TYR A 49 5.60 14.88 -5.86
CA TYR A 49 6.52 15.88 -6.39
C TYR A 49 6.22 16.22 -7.86
N PHE A 50 6.11 15.20 -8.72
CA PHE A 50 5.82 15.39 -10.14
C PHE A 50 4.31 15.51 -10.40
N PRO A 51 3.82 16.62 -11.01
CA PRO A 51 2.39 16.80 -11.31
C PRO A 51 1.77 15.63 -12.10
N LYS A 52 2.48 15.14 -13.12
CA LYS A 52 2.04 14.01 -13.95
C LYS A 52 1.77 12.72 -13.16
N ILE A 53 2.49 12.48 -12.07
CA ILE A 53 2.27 11.32 -11.21
C ILE A 53 1.11 11.59 -10.25
N ARG A 54 1.10 12.80 -9.67
CA ARG A 54 0.07 13.24 -8.73
C ARG A 54 -1.35 13.20 -9.31
N GLU A 55 -1.50 13.54 -10.58
CA GLU A 55 -2.77 13.50 -11.31
C GLU A 55 -3.33 12.07 -11.50
N LEU A 56 -2.52 11.03 -11.29
CA LEU A 56 -2.96 9.64 -11.39
C LEU A 56 -3.64 9.12 -10.11
N PHE A 57 -3.54 9.84 -8.98
CA PHE A 57 -4.08 9.38 -7.70
C PHE A 57 -5.50 9.87 -7.46
N HIS A 58 -6.39 8.93 -7.13
CA HIS A 58 -7.76 9.23 -6.71
C HIS A 58 -7.85 9.78 -5.28
N MET A 59 -6.91 9.39 -4.41
CA MET A 59 -6.81 9.84 -3.01
C MET A 59 -5.34 10.01 -2.64
N LYS A 60 -5.00 11.15 -2.02
CA LYS A 60 -3.63 11.54 -1.67
C LYS A 60 -3.51 11.70 -0.16
N LEU A 61 -2.74 10.80 0.45
CA LEU A 61 -2.48 10.77 1.88
C LEU A 61 -1.06 11.26 2.17
N PHE A 62 -0.88 12.15 3.14
CA PHE A 62 0.43 12.55 3.62
C PHE A 62 0.57 12.24 5.11
N VAL A 63 1.52 11.38 5.46
CA VAL A 63 1.82 11.06 6.86
C VAL A 63 2.76 12.11 7.42
N ASP A 64 2.28 12.84 8.42
CA ASP A 64 3.00 13.95 9.04
C ASP A 64 3.52 13.52 10.41
N THR A 65 4.82 13.60 10.60
CA THR A 65 5.51 13.18 11.82
C THR A 65 6.76 14.03 11.99
N ASP A 66 7.04 14.41 13.23
CA ASP A 66 8.16 15.28 13.56
C ASP A 66 9.50 14.68 13.12
N SER A 67 10.44 15.55 12.76
CA SER A 67 11.73 15.17 12.18
C SER A 67 12.58 14.33 13.13
N ASP A 68 12.54 14.62 14.42
CA ASP A 68 13.22 13.88 15.48
C ASP A 68 12.64 12.46 15.64
N THR A 69 11.32 12.34 15.63
CA THR A 69 10.61 11.05 15.71
C THR A 69 10.93 10.19 14.49
N ARG A 70 10.94 10.78 13.28
CA ARG A 70 11.36 10.09 12.05
C ARG A 70 12.83 9.68 12.10
N LEU A 71 13.72 10.52 12.63
CA LEU A 71 15.12 10.20 12.79
C LEU A 71 15.32 9.06 13.80
N ALA A 72 14.61 9.09 14.93
CA ALA A 72 14.65 8.06 15.96
C ALA A 72 14.17 6.69 15.46
N ARG A 73 13.25 6.65 14.49
CA ARG A 73 12.86 5.42 13.77
C ARG A 73 13.90 5.01 12.73
N ARG A 74 14.47 5.97 12.01
CA ARG A 74 15.43 5.71 10.93
C ARG A 74 16.74 5.13 11.43
N VAL A 75 17.33 5.69 12.49
CA VAL A 75 18.64 5.29 13.01
C VAL A 75 18.71 3.79 13.31
N PRO A 76 17.83 3.21 14.16
CA PRO A 76 17.88 1.79 14.46
C PRO A 76 17.61 0.92 13.22
N ARG A 77 16.72 1.34 12.32
CA ARG A 77 16.46 0.61 11.08
C ARG A 77 17.69 0.57 10.16
N ASP A 78 18.36 1.70 9.96
CA ASP A 78 19.53 1.78 9.08
C ASP A 78 20.74 1.02 9.67
N ILE A 79 20.87 0.97 11.01
CA ILE A 79 21.91 0.17 11.68
C ILE A 79 21.57 -1.33 11.61
N ASN A 80 20.41 -1.72 12.14
CA ASN A 80 20.05 -3.12 12.36
C ASN A 80 19.72 -3.86 11.05
N GLU A 81 19.05 -3.20 10.10
CA GLU A 81 18.59 -3.87 8.88
C GLU A 81 19.50 -3.65 7.67
N ARG A 82 20.25 -2.54 7.66
CA ARG A 82 21.11 -2.16 6.52
C ARG A 82 22.59 -2.24 6.83
N GLY A 83 22.97 -2.51 8.09
CA GLY A 83 24.36 -2.69 8.52
C GLY A 83 25.20 -1.42 8.43
N ARG A 84 24.58 -0.25 8.61
CA ARG A 84 25.27 1.05 8.55
C ARG A 84 25.81 1.45 9.93
N ASP A 85 26.91 2.20 9.90
CA ASP A 85 27.46 2.83 11.10
C ASP A 85 26.65 4.07 11.54
N LEU A 86 26.59 4.34 12.84
CA LEU A 86 25.81 5.45 13.40
C LEU A 86 26.27 6.80 12.86
N ASP A 87 27.58 7.06 12.82
CA ASP A 87 28.11 8.35 12.38
C ASP A 87 27.83 8.57 10.89
N ALA A 88 27.91 7.51 10.09
CA ALA A 88 27.54 7.55 8.68
C ALA A 88 26.04 7.87 8.49
N VAL A 89 25.15 7.26 9.29
CA VAL A 89 23.70 7.54 9.22
C VAL A 89 23.39 8.99 9.59
N LEU A 90 23.98 9.50 10.67
CA LEU A 90 23.77 10.88 11.12
C LEU A 90 24.33 11.89 10.12
N THR A 91 25.53 11.65 9.60
CA THR A 91 26.14 12.48 8.55
C THR A 91 25.26 12.52 7.31
N GLN A 92 24.81 11.36 6.82
CA GLN A 92 23.91 11.31 5.65
C GLN A 92 22.57 12.02 5.91
N TYR A 93 22.04 11.91 7.12
CA TYR A 93 20.80 12.60 7.49
C TYR A 93 20.97 14.13 7.43
N MET A 94 22.03 14.65 8.05
CA MET A 94 22.28 16.09 8.13
C MET A 94 22.67 16.70 6.78
N THR A 95 23.50 16.00 6.01
CA THR A 95 24.02 16.51 4.74
C THR A 95 23.00 16.42 3.60
N PHE A 96 22.21 15.33 3.54
CA PHE A 96 21.38 15.06 2.37
C PHE A 96 19.90 14.93 2.69
N VAL A 97 19.53 14.13 3.68
CA VAL A 97 18.10 13.77 3.83
C VAL A 97 17.27 14.87 4.45
N LYS A 98 17.77 15.57 5.47
CA LYS A 98 17.04 16.70 6.07
C LYS A 98 16.87 17.84 5.06
N PRO A 99 17.93 18.34 4.38
CA PRO A 99 17.75 19.37 3.34
C PRO A 99 16.79 18.94 2.23
N ALA A 100 16.95 17.72 1.69
CA ALA A 100 16.07 17.23 0.62
C ALA A 100 14.61 17.06 1.08
N PHE A 101 14.39 16.68 2.35
CA PHE A 101 13.04 16.64 2.90
C PHE A 101 12.42 18.04 2.97
N GLU A 102 13.14 19.01 3.50
CA GLU A 102 12.65 20.38 3.66
C GLU A 102 12.40 21.06 2.30
N GLU A 103 13.27 20.81 1.32
CA GLU A 103 13.19 21.42 -0.02
C GLU A 103 12.17 20.73 -0.94
N PHE A 104 12.14 19.38 -0.97
CA PHE A 104 11.39 18.65 -1.99
C PHE A 104 10.19 17.87 -1.43
N CYS A 105 10.26 17.35 -0.21
CA CYS A 105 9.20 16.49 0.35
C CYS A 105 8.13 17.32 1.07
N SER A 106 8.55 18.13 2.04
CA SER A 106 7.67 18.94 2.91
C SER A 106 6.71 19.84 2.10
N PRO A 107 7.15 20.53 1.02
CA PRO A 107 6.25 21.38 0.25
C PRO A 107 5.15 20.60 -0.50
N THR A 108 5.31 19.29 -0.70
CA THR A 108 4.30 18.47 -1.37
C THR A 108 3.12 18.11 -0.47
N LYS A 109 3.23 18.34 0.85
CA LYS A 109 2.15 18.18 1.82
C LYS A 109 0.89 18.97 1.44
N LYS A 110 1.04 20.13 0.79
CA LYS A 110 -0.08 20.96 0.31
C LYS A 110 -0.95 20.28 -0.76
N PHE A 111 -0.46 19.20 -1.38
CA PHE A 111 -1.20 18.43 -2.37
C PHE A 111 -1.95 17.23 -1.77
N ALA A 112 -1.84 17.00 -0.46
CA ALA A 112 -2.56 15.93 0.20
C ALA A 112 -4.05 16.28 0.35
N ASP A 113 -4.92 15.31 0.14
CA ASP A 113 -6.34 15.43 0.46
C ASP A 113 -6.55 15.21 1.97
N VAL A 114 -5.76 14.33 2.58
CA VAL A 114 -5.79 14.04 4.03
C VAL A 114 -4.36 13.97 4.58
N ILE A 115 -4.16 14.63 5.73
CA ILE A 115 -2.91 14.57 6.50
C ILE A 115 -3.13 13.65 7.70
N ILE A 116 -2.26 12.66 7.87
CA ILE A 116 -2.33 11.67 8.95
C ILE A 116 -1.21 11.97 9.95
N PRO A 117 -1.51 12.53 11.14
CA PRO A 117 -0.51 12.73 12.17
C PRO A 117 -0.10 11.38 12.78
N ARG A 118 1.15 11.29 13.28
CA ARG A 118 1.75 10.14 14.00
C ARG A 118 1.93 8.85 13.19
N GLY A 119 1.33 8.76 12.00
CA GLY A 119 1.45 7.59 11.13
C GLY A 119 0.80 6.35 11.74
N ALA A 120 1.57 5.28 11.91
CA ALA A 120 1.08 3.96 12.33
C ALA A 120 0.39 3.97 13.70
N ASP A 121 0.74 4.90 14.59
CA ASP A 121 0.14 5.02 15.93
C ASP A 121 -1.28 5.61 15.90
N ASN A 122 -1.71 6.14 14.74
CA ASN A 122 -3.03 6.71 14.56
C ASN A 122 -4.01 5.68 14.01
N THR A 123 -4.39 4.72 14.87
CA THR A 123 -5.32 3.64 14.53
C THR A 123 -6.66 4.16 14.02
N VAL A 124 -7.17 5.27 14.57
CA VAL A 124 -8.41 5.90 14.11
C VAL A 124 -8.33 6.34 12.64
N ALA A 125 -7.23 6.96 12.23
CA ALA A 125 -7.05 7.36 10.82
C ALA A 125 -6.91 6.13 9.90
N ILE A 126 -6.23 5.08 10.37
CA ILE A 126 -6.11 3.81 9.64
C ILE A 126 -7.48 3.18 9.46
N ASP A 127 -8.29 3.08 10.51
CA ASP A 127 -9.63 2.49 10.47
C ASP A 127 -10.55 3.24 9.49
N LEU A 128 -10.48 4.58 9.45
CA LEU A 128 -11.21 5.40 8.48
C LEU A 128 -10.81 5.08 7.04
N ILE A 129 -9.52 4.93 6.77
CA ILE A 129 -9.01 4.59 5.42
C ILE A 129 -9.41 3.16 5.04
N VAL A 130 -9.27 2.21 5.97
CA VAL A 130 -9.65 0.82 5.78
C VAL A 130 -11.16 0.71 5.49
N GLN A 131 -11.98 1.43 6.25
CA GLN A 131 -13.42 1.45 6.03
C GLN A 131 -13.76 2.06 4.66
N HIS A 132 -13.12 3.17 4.29
CA HIS A 132 -13.30 3.78 2.97
C HIS A 132 -12.96 2.81 1.83
N ILE A 133 -11.86 2.07 1.96
CA ILE A 133 -11.47 1.05 0.97
C ILE A 133 -12.49 -0.08 0.92
N ARG A 134 -12.99 -0.56 2.06
CA ARG A 134 -14.04 -1.60 2.12
C ARG A 134 -15.31 -1.15 1.42
N ASP A 135 -15.75 0.08 1.68
CA ASP A 135 -16.96 0.64 1.07
C ASP A 135 -16.79 0.80 -0.45
N PHE A 136 -15.61 1.22 -0.90
CA PHE A 136 -15.28 1.29 -2.34
C PHE A 136 -15.37 -0.08 -3.03
N LEU A 137 -14.78 -1.11 -2.41
CA LEU A 137 -14.80 -2.48 -2.94
C LEU A 137 -16.24 -3.05 -2.97
N ASN A 138 -17.03 -2.83 -1.92
CA ASN A 138 -18.41 -3.31 -1.81
C ASN A 138 -19.36 -2.61 -2.81
N ASN A 139 -19.18 -1.30 -3.04
CA ASN A 139 -20.03 -0.54 -3.95
C ASN A 139 -19.75 -0.87 -5.43
N ARG A 140 -18.53 -1.29 -5.78
CA ARG A 140 -18.23 -1.83 -7.12
C ARG A 140 -19.03 -3.10 -7.43
N SER A 141 -19.20 -3.99 -6.44
CA SER A 141 -19.99 -5.22 -6.60
C SER A 141 -21.46 -4.94 -6.93
N ARG A 142 -21.98 -3.76 -6.56
CA ARG A 142 -23.35 -3.34 -6.89
C ARG A 142 -23.50 -2.77 -8.30
N HIS A 143 -22.44 -2.19 -8.87
CA HIS A 143 -22.47 -1.61 -10.23
C HIS A 143 -22.17 -2.61 -11.35
N GLY A 144 -21.75 -3.84 -11.01
CA GLY A 144 -21.61 -4.96 -11.96
C GLY A 144 -22.90 -5.77 -12.19
N SER A 145 -24.01 -5.43 -11.52
CA SER A 145 -25.33 -6.01 -11.76
C SER A 145 -26.32 -4.93 -12.21
N THR A 146 -26.26 -4.54 -13.48
CA THR A 146 -27.47 -4.13 -14.18
C THR A 146 -28.33 -5.38 -14.38
N GLY A 147 -29.08 -5.73 -13.34
CA GLY A 147 -29.98 -6.87 -13.29
C GLY A 147 -30.52 -7.06 -11.88
N ASN A 148 -31.74 -6.57 -11.65
CA ASN A 148 -32.53 -6.61 -10.41
C ASN A 148 -32.24 -5.54 -9.36
N MET A 149 -32.84 -4.37 -9.61
CA MET A 149 -33.35 -3.51 -8.55
C MET A 149 -34.65 -4.11 -7.98
N ALA A 150 -34.56 -5.26 -7.32
CA ALA A 150 -35.63 -5.83 -6.50
C ALA A 150 -35.05 -6.94 -5.61
N LEU A 151 -35.45 -6.95 -4.33
CA LEU A 151 -35.10 -7.91 -3.26
C LEU A 151 -33.66 -7.70 -2.76
N TYR A 152 -33.39 -7.25 -1.53
CA TYR A 152 -33.96 -7.67 -0.26
C TYR A 152 -34.02 -6.48 0.70
N MET A 153 -35.23 -6.05 1.04
CA MET A 153 -35.49 -5.20 2.21
C MET A 153 -36.05 -6.02 3.38
N ASN A 154 -35.70 -7.30 3.48
CA ASN A 154 -36.04 -8.15 4.63
C ASN A 154 -34.90 -9.10 4.92
N LEU A 155 -34.31 -8.96 6.10
CA LEU A 155 -33.66 -10.07 6.79
C LEU A 155 -34.43 -10.27 8.08
N ASP A 156 -35.51 -11.05 7.96
CA ASP A 156 -36.04 -11.81 9.07
C ASP A 156 -34.95 -12.74 9.60
N LEU A 157 -34.84 -12.76 10.92
CA LEU A 157 -34.04 -13.69 11.68
C LEU A 157 -34.60 -15.13 11.51
N ASN A 158 -33.68 -16.09 11.46
CA ASN A 158 -33.87 -17.55 11.46
C ASN A 158 -34.27 -18.22 10.14
N ALA A 159 -33.29 -18.82 9.46
CA ALA A 159 -33.48 -20.12 8.81
C ALA A 159 -32.14 -20.86 8.63
N THR A 160 -32.18 -22.12 9.04
CA THR A 160 -31.16 -23.14 9.05
C THR A 160 -30.69 -23.59 7.66
N GLY A 161 -29.39 -23.89 7.55
CA GLY A 161 -28.72 -24.80 6.61
C GLY A 161 -29.31 -25.07 5.22
N ALA A 162 -28.60 -24.64 4.17
CA ALA A 162 -28.35 -25.41 2.94
C ALA A 162 -27.34 -24.65 2.06
N GLY A 163 -26.23 -25.30 1.73
CA GLY A 163 -25.28 -24.80 0.75
C GLY A 163 -25.84 -24.94 -0.67
N PHE A 164 -25.66 -23.89 -1.48
CA PHE A 164 -25.92 -23.94 -2.93
C PHE A 164 -24.59 -23.96 -3.68
N ALA A 165 -24.31 -25.08 -4.34
CA ALA A 165 -23.21 -25.28 -5.27
C ALA A 165 -23.67 -24.95 -6.70
N GLY A 166 -22.88 -24.18 -7.45
CA GLY A 166 -23.09 -23.90 -8.87
C GLY A 166 -22.52 -25.00 -9.79
N PRO A 167 -22.91 -25.03 -11.09
CA PRO A 167 -22.72 -26.21 -11.96
C PRO A 167 -21.27 -26.49 -12.38
N ASP A 168 -20.34 -25.54 -12.22
CA ASP A 168 -18.99 -25.64 -12.81
C ASP A 168 -17.84 -25.55 -11.80
N GLY A 169 -18.09 -25.77 -10.51
CA GLY A 169 -17.06 -25.98 -9.47
C GLY A 169 -16.03 -24.84 -9.25
N SER A 170 -16.07 -23.76 -10.01
CA SER A 170 -15.15 -22.62 -9.92
C SER A 170 -15.81 -21.45 -9.18
N ASN A 171 -16.09 -21.67 -7.90
CA ASN A 171 -16.48 -20.57 -7.03
C ASN A 171 -15.22 -19.84 -6.54
N LEU A 172 -14.65 -19.01 -7.40
CA LEU A 172 -13.64 -18.04 -7.02
C LEU A 172 -13.80 -16.78 -7.87
N GLY A 173 -14.94 -16.10 -7.70
CA GLY A 173 -15.04 -14.67 -7.91
C GLY A 173 -14.22 -13.93 -6.85
N THR A 174 -12.92 -14.23 -6.77
CA THR A 174 -11.98 -13.67 -5.82
C THR A 174 -11.86 -12.19 -6.11
N TYR A 175 -12.36 -11.37 -5.18
CA TYR A 175 -12.05 -9.95 -5.08
C TYR A 175 -10.56 -9.73 -5.39
N ASN A 176 -10.24 -8.96 -6.44
CA ASN A 176 -8.85 -8.65 -6.77
C ASN A 176 -8.34 -7.62 -5.75
N ALA A 177 -7.76 -8.18 -4.69
CA ALA A 177 -7.35 -7.57 -3.43
C ALA A 177 -6.55 -6.25 -3.56
N ILE A 178 -6.49 -5.52 -2.44
CA ILE A 178 -5.61 -4.38 -2.23
C ILE A 178 -4.15 -4.81 -2.48
N ARG A 179 -3.43 -4.07 -3.33
CA ARG A 179 -1.99 -4.27 -3.55
C ARG A 179 -1.21 -3.04 -3.09
N ARG A 180 -0.13 -3.26 -2.35
CA ARG A 180 0.76 -2.20 -1.90
C ARG A 180 2.04 -2.21 -2.74
N PHE A 181 2.38 -1.04 -3.25
CA PHE A 181 3.60 -0.78 -4.00
C PHE A 181 4.64 -0.22 -3.02
N SER A 182 5.63 -1.03 -2.65
CA SER A 182 6.62 -0.68 -1.64
C SER A 182 7.84 0.06 -2.18
N THR A 183 8.27 1.10 -1.47
CA THR A 183 9.71 1.38 -1.25
C THR A 183 10.06 1.44 0.26
N ILE A 184 9.06 1.40 1.15
CA ILE A 184 9.15 1.54 2.60
C ILE A 184 8.17 0.54 3.30
N CYS A 185 7.90 -0.63 2.71
CA CYS A 185 7.02 -1.64 3.33
C CYS A 185 7.73 -2.57 4.32
N LYS A 186 8.38 -2.00 5.33
CA LYS A 186 8.67 -2.74 6.57
C LYS A 186 7.94 -2.21 7.80
N GLU A 187 7.37 -1.00 7.74
CA GLU A 187 6.84 -0.32 8.94
C GLU A 187 5.30 -0.28 9.06
N LEU A 188 4.52 -0.65 8.03
CA LEU A 188 3.07 -0.85 8.23
C LEU A 188 2.79 -2.33 8.42
N ASN A 189 2.96 -2.76 9.67
CA ASN A 189 2.50 -4.05 10.17
C ASN A 189 0.96 -4.00 10.26
N MET A 190 0.27 -4.01 9.11
CA MET A 190 -1.18 -4.18 9.07
C MET A 190 -1.50 -5.66 9.25
N GLN A 191 -1.50 -6.11 10.51
CA GLN A 191 -2.10 -7.39 10.86
C GLN A 191 -3.63 -7.26 10.84
N GLY A 192 -4.29 -8.15 10.11
CA GLY A 192 -5.74 -8.34 10.16
C GLY A 192 -6.41 -8.43 8.79
N ASN A 193 -6.51 -9.66 8.28
CA ASN A 193 -7.42 -10.10 7.22
C ASN A 193 -7.32 -9.46 5.82
N TYR A 194 -6.16 -9.57 5.16
CA TYR A 194 -6.11 -9.53 3.69
C TYR A 194 -5.08 -10.56 3.17
N PHE A 195 -5.52 -11.42 2.25
CA PHE A 195 -4.84 -12.62 1.76
C PHE A 195 -3.47 -12.29 1.11
N PHE A 196 -2.38 -12.83 1.68
CA PHE A 196 -1.09 -13.00 1.01
C PHE A 196 -0.83 -14.50 0.91
N GLU A 197 -0.63 -15.03 -0.29
CA GLU A 197 -0.14 -16.39 -0.48
C GLU A 197 1.20 -16.54 0.26
N THR A 198 1.19 -17.27 1.37
CA THR A 198 2.39 -17.91 1.87
C THR A 198 2.73 -19.01 0.88
N ASN A 199 3.77 -18.80 0.08
CA ASN A 199 4.41 -19.88 -0.64
C ASN A 199 5.00 -20.83 0.42
N LYS A 200 4.22 -21.85 0.79
CA LYS A 200 4.66 -22.96 1.63
C LYS A 200 5.65 -23.76 0.80
N ASN A 201 6.93 -23.43 0.91
CA ASN A 201 8.05 -24.36 0.76
C ASN A 201 9.34 -23.60 1.07
N LEU A 202 9.85 -23.75 2.29
CA LEU A 202 11.28 -24.01 2.59
C LEU A 202 11.43 -24.22 4.12
N PRO A 203 12.30 -25.17 4.54
CA PRO A 203 12.25 -25.80 5.85
C PRO A 203 12.94 -24.98 6.95
N TYR A 204 12.47 -25.15 8.18
CA TYR A 204 13.12 -24.69 9.40
C TYR A 204 14.46 -25.39 9.58
N HIS A 205 15.55 -24.61 9.65
CA HIS A 205 16.73 -24.89 10.46
C HIS A 205 17.30 -23.57 10.97
#